data_AF-A0A1G5BT67-F1
#
_entry.id   AF-A0A1G5BT67-F1
#
_cell.length_a   1.000
_cell.length_b   1.000
_cell.length_c   1.000
_cell.angle_alpha   90.00
_cell.angle_beta   90.00
_cell.angle_gamma   90.00
#
_symmetry.space_group_name_H-M   'P 1'
#
loop_
_entity.id
_entity.type
_entity.pdbx_description
1 polymer ?
#
loop_
_entity_poly.entity_id
_entity_poly.type
_entity_poly.pdbx_seq_one_letter_code
_entity_poly.pdbx_strand_id
1 'polypeptide(L)' 'MGDEIDLTNDRIIATTDSAIAKVREAAANIPVGKPGDCMDCGEWSGRLVEGVCAPCRDRLQRGYAKGRVA' A
#
# COMPACT_ATOMS: atom_id res chain seq x y z
N MET A 1 21.01 -32.49 19.12
CA MET A 1 19.82 -33.24 18.69
C MET A 1 18.69 -32.26 18.87
N GLY A 2 18.13 -31.75 17.78
CA GLY A 2 17.01 -30.81 17.87
C GLY A 2 15.72 -31.59 18.00
N ASP A 3 14.83 -31.13 18.88
CA ASP A 3 13.51 -31.73 19.02
C ASP A 3 12.54 -31.15 17.96
N GLU A 4 11.26 -31.53 18.06
CA GLU A 4 10.22 -31.02 17.18
C GLU A 4 10.05 -29.50 17.25
N ILE A 5 10.42 -28.89 18.38
CA ILE A 5 10.32 -27.46 18.63
C ILE A 5 11.41 -26.74 17.84
N ASP A 6 12.65 -27.24 17.90
CA ASP A 6 13.77 -26.68 17.14
C ASP A 6 13.48 -26.68 15.63
N LEU A 7 13.01 -27.80 15.09
CA LEU A 7 12.65 -27.91 13.66
C LEU A 7 11.48 -26.99 13.26
N THR A 8 10.54 -26.77 14.16
CA THR A 8 9.39 -25.88 13.92
C THR A 8 9.83 -24.43 13.94
N ASN A 9 10.70 -24.05 14.87
CA ASN A 9 11.22 -22.71 14.99
C ASN A 9 12.03 -22.31 13.74
N ASP A 10 12.88 -23.20 13.23
CA ASP A 10 13.63 -22.99 11.99
C ASP A 10 12.71 -22.73 10.78
N ARG A 11 11.60 -23.48 10.69
CA ARG A 11 10.59 -23.28 9.64
C ARG A 11 9.88 -21.93 9.78
N ILE A 12 9.56 -21.53 11.01
CA ILE A 12 8.94 -20.23 11.28
C ILE A 12 9.88 -19.12 10.83
N ILE A 13 11.15 -19.16 11.24
CA ILE A 13 12.15 -18.16 10.86
C ILE A 13 12.25 -18.02 9.33
N ALA A 14 12.37 -19.15 8.62
CA ALA A 14 12.48 -19.14 7.16
C ALA A 14 11.23 -18.55 6.47
N THR A 15 10.04 -18.86 6.99
CA THR A 15 8.78 -18.32 6.45
C THR A 15 8.58 -16.84 6.77
N THR A 16 8.93 -16.41 7.98
CA THR A 16 8.86 -14.99 8.39
C THR A 16 9.82 -14.14 7.59
N ASP A 17 11.06 -14.58 7.38
CA ASP A 17 12.06 -13.83 6.62
C ASP A 17 11.62 -13.65 5.17
N SER A 18 11.07 -14.71 4.57
CA SER A 18 10.52 -14.67 3.22
C SER A 18 9.32 -13.72 3.11
N ALA A 19 8.46 -13.67 4.13
CA ALA A 19 7.32 -12.75 4.17
C ALA A 19 7.78 -11.29 4.32
N ILE A 20 8.76 -11.03 5.20
CA ILE A 20 9.34 -9.70 5.41
C ILE A 20 9.98 -9.18 4.11
N ALA A 21 10.71 -10.03 3.38
CA ALA A 21 11.31 -9.66 2.11
C ALA A 21 10.25 -9.18 1.10
N LYS A 22 9.16 -9.94 0.92
CA LYS A 22 8.06 -9.58 0.02
C LYS A 22 7.37 -8.27 0.41
N VAL A 23 7.16 -8.04 1.71
CA VAL A 23 6.56 -6.78 2.20
C VAL A 23 7.48 -5.59 1.93
N ARG A 24 8.80 -5.75 2.08
CA ARG A 24 9.77 -4.70 1.77
C ARG A 24 9.79 -4.37 0.28
N GLU A 25 9.74 -5.37 -0.60
CA GLU A 25 9.61 -5.15 -2.05
C GLU A 25 8.32 -4.42 -2.40
N ALA A 26 7.19 -4.83 -1.82
CA ALA A 26 5.91 -4.14 -2.01
C ALA A 26 5.96 -2.68 -1.51
N ALA A 27 6.64 -2.42 -0.39
CA ALA A 27 6.81 -1.09 0.16
C ALA A 27 7.68 -0.18 -0.72
N ALA A 28 8.74 -0.73 -1.33
CA ALA A 28 9.58 0.01 -2.28
C ALA A 28 8.82 0.43 -3.55
N ASN A 29 7.82 -0.37 -3.94
CA ASN A 29 6.95 -0.07 -5.08
C ASN A 29 5.80 0.90 -4.74
N ILE A 30 5.71 1.41 -3.51
CA ILE A 30 4.69 2.41 -3.17
C ILE A 30 5.04 3.72 -3.89
N PRO A 31 4.18 4.23 -4.79
CA PRO A 31 4.48 5.44 -5.52
C PRO A 31 4.66 6.62 -4.57
N VAL A 32 5.76 7.35 -4.73
CA VAL A 32 6.02 8.61 -4.03
C VAL A 32 4.94 9.60 -4.42
N GLY A 33 4.17 10.05 -3.43
CA GLY A 33 3.15 11.07 -3.68
C GLY A 33 3.78 12.45 -3.71
N LYS A 34 3.37 13.28 -4.66
CA LYS A 34 3.80 14.68 -4.73
C LYS A 34 2.77 15.57 -4.01
N PRO A 35 3.18 16.62 -3.30
CA PRO A 35 2.23 17.61 -2.79
C PRO A 35 1.67 18.45 -3.94
N GLY A 36 0.37 18.77 -3.89
CA GLY A 36 -0.29 19.63 -4.88
C GLY A 36 -1.80 19.50 -4.87
N ASP A 37 -2.45 20.02 -5.91
CA ASP A 37 -3.90 19.98 -6.09
C ASP A 37 -4.37 18.73 -6.85
N CYS A 38 -5.44 18.10 -6.35
CA CYS A 38 -6.01 16.91 -6.97
C CYS A 38 -6.71 17.23 -8.30
N MET A 39 -6.38 16.52 -9.37
CA MET A 39 -7.00 16.72 -10.70
C MET A 39 -8.48 16.35 -10.76
N ASP A 40 -8.97 15.49 -9.86
CA ASP A 40 -10.36 15.04 -9.87
C ASP A 40 -11.26 15.93 -9.00
N CYS A 41 -10.82 16.33 -7.79
CA CYS A 41 -11.65 17.12 -6.87
C CYS A 41 -11.19 18.56 -6.63
N GLY A 42 -10.02 18.96 -7.14
CA GLY A 42 -9.48 20.31 -6.95
C GLY A 42 -8.96 20.63 -5.55
N GLU A 43 -9.00 19.66 -4.63
CA GLU A 43 -8.54 19.85 -3.23
C GLU A 43 -7.04 19.60 -3.10
N TRP A 44 -6.37 20.39 -2.26
CA TRP A 44 -4.95 20.24 -2.00
C TRP A 44 -4.68 19.01 -1.14
N SER A 45 -3.66 18.23 -1.51
CA SER A 45 -3.23 17.07 -0.74
C SER A 45 -1.72 16.99 -0.65
N GLY A 46 -1.21 16.71 0.55
CA GLY A 46 0.23 16.48 0.75
C GLY A 46 0.77 15.24 0.05
N ARG A 47 -0.11 14.31 -0.38
CA ARG A 47 0.29 13.07 -1.06
C ARG A 47 -0.65 12.74 -2.23
N LEU A 48 -0.34 13.28 -3.41
CA LEU A 48 -0.99 12.92 -4.67
C LEU A 48 -0.24 11.78 -5.36
N VAL A 49 -0.95 10.69 -5.69
CA VAL A 49 -0.42 9.62 -6.53
C VAL A 49 -1.05 9.77 -7.90
N GLU A 50 -0.23 9.90 -8.94
CA GLU A 50 -0.69 10.17 -10.32
C GLU A 50 -1.60 11.41 -10.43
N GLY A 51 -1.40 12.41 -9.56
CA GLY A 51 -2.18 13.65 -9.54
C GLY A 51 -3.58 13.52 -8.94
N VAL A 52 -3.91 12.38 -8.32
CA VAL A 52 -5.20 12.14 -7.64
C VAL A 52 -4.97 11.93 -6.14
N CYS A 53 -5.82 12.55 -5.32
CA CYS A 53 -5.78 12.38 -3.87
C CYS A 53 -6.29 11.00 -3.44
N ALA A 54 -5.85 10.53 -2.27
CA ALA A 54 -6.24 9.23 -1.71
C ALA A 54 -7.77 8.96 -1.74
N PRO A 55 -8.66 9.87 -1.29
CA PRO A 55 -10.10 9.57 -1.29
C PRO A 55 -10.70 9.44 -2.69
N CYS A 56 -10.19 10.17 -3.69
CA CYS A 56 -10.68 10.06 -5.06
C CYS A 56 -10.21 8.75 -5.71
N ARG A 57 -8.94 8.36 -5.51
CA ARG A 57 -8.41 7.08 -6.01
C ARG A 57 -9.11 5.88 -5.38
N ASP A 58 -9.29 5.90 -4.05
CA ASP A 58 -9.92 4.79 -3.32
C ASP A 58 -11.41 4.65 -3.69
N ARG A 59 -12.07 5.76 -4.05
CA ARG A 59 -13.44 5.76 -4.57
C ARG A 59 -13.53 5.08 -5.94
N LEU A 60 -12.58 5.34 -6.84
CA LEU A 60 -12.48 4.67 -8.14
C LEU A 60 -12.27 3.16 -7.97
N GLN A 61 -11.41 2.74 -7.04
CA GLN A 61 -11.15 1.31 -6.77
C GLN A 61 -12.35 0.59 -6.13
N ARG A 62 -13.15 1.28 -5.31
CA ARG A 62 -14.40 0.73 -4.75
C ARG A 62 -15.58 0.76 -5.72
N GLY A 63 -15.38 1.18 -6.98
CA GLY A 63 -16.43 1.17 -8.00
C GLY A 63 -17.52 2.23 -7.82
N TYR A 64 -17.29 3.26 -6.99
CA TYR A 64 -18.23 4.36 -6.84
C TYR A 64 -17.94 5.44 -7.89
N ALA A 65 -18.70 5.47 -8.98
CA ALA A 65 -18.67 6.57 -9.93
C ALA A 65 -19.02 7.89 -9.22
N LYS A 66 -18.20 8.92 -9.40
CA LYS A 66 -18.30 10.19 -8.68
C LYS A 66 -19.60 10.92 -9.01
N GLY A 67 -20.41 11.20 -7.98
CA GLY A 67 -21.40 12.27 -7.99
C GLY A 67 -20.69 13.63 -7.94
N ARG A 68 -21.00 14.49 -8.92
CA ARG A 68 -20.60 15.90 -9.01
C ARG A 68 -20.74 16.60 -7.66
N VAL A 69 -19.67 17.20 -7.15
CA VAL A 69 -19.78 18.33 -6.22
C VAL A 69 -19.78 19.57 -7.11
N ALA A 70 -20.87 20.33 -7.00
CA ALA A 70 -21.13 21.57 -7.73
C ALA A 70 -20.26 22.72 -7.23
#